data_AF-A0A533WG95-F1
#
_entry.id   AF-A0A533WG95-F1
#
_cell.length_a   1.000
_cell.length_b   1.000
_cell.length_c   1.000
_cell.angle_alpha   90.00
_cell.angle_beta   90.00
_cell.angle_gamma   90.00
#
_symmetry.space_group_name_H-M   'P 1'
#
loop_
_entity.id
_entity.type
_entity.pdbx_description
1 polymer ?
#
loop_
_entity_poly.entity_id
_entity_poly.type
_entity_poly.pdbx_seq_one_letter_code
_entity_poly.pdbx_strand_id
1 'polypeptide(L)'
;MKKFSCVQGCSDCCIYREYYPAVEYGKIGVLLLPEEKTAIEELARKMNLSVKIIPRLAIGNEFPEKVIAYQMMGKNDDGDLCPFLDVESNGRSPHGGFNCSIYPERPLACRAYPVIDAGKKKTLDDHCQFCKKFSTTEASSEGLQGEIEALTKIKTGVTAGKSHVWRYATATGEAGDVMLPEGWVAES
;
A
#
# COMPACT_ATOMS: atom_id res chain seq x y z
N MET A 1 -18.05 17.98 9.64
CA MET A 1 -16.90 17.10 9.36
C MET A 1 -15.63 17.92 9.40
N LYS A 2 -14.54 17.37 9.93
CA LYS A 2 -13.26 18.08 10.00
C LYS A 2 -12.62 18.13 8.60
N LYS A 3 -11.99 19.26 8.29
CA LYS A 3 -11.13 19.39 7.12
C LYS A 3 -9.86 18.59 7.34
N PHE A 4 -9.46 17.78 6.36
CA PHE A 4 -8.21 17.04 6.45
C PHE A 4 -7.02 17.99 6.31
N SER A 5 -5.97 17.72 7.09
CA SER A 5 -4.66 18.31 6.92
C SER A 5 -3.59 17.32 7.37
N CYS A 6 -2.42 17.36 6.72
CA CYS A 6 -1.28 16.60 7.18
C CYS A 6 -0.91 17.02 8.61
N VAL A 7 -0.57 16.03 9.44
CA VAL A 7 -0.11 16.24 10.81
C VAL A 7 1.34 15.78 10.96
N GLN A 8 2.02 16.30 11.99
CA GLN A 8 3.41 15.98 12.27
C GLN A 8 3.60 14.48 12.57
N GLY A 9 4.70 13.90 12.08
CA GLY A 9 5.10 12.52 12.36
C GLY A 9 4.41 11.45 11.51
N CYS A 10 3.82 11.81 10.36
CA CYS A 10 3.14 10.86 9.50
C CYS A 10 4.17 9.95 8.77
N SER A 11 4.26 8.67 9.16
CA SER A 11 5.00 7.64 8.42
C SER A 11 4.61 6.19 8.74
N ASP A 12 3.63 5.93 9.62
CA ASP A 12 3.30 4.58 10.11
C ASP A 12 3.06 3.58 8.96
N CYS A 13 2.34 3.96 7.90
CA CYS A 13 2.06 3.10 6.74
C CYS A 13 3.29 2.72 5.90
N CYS A 14 4.44 3.37 6.13
CA CYS A 14 5.72 3.05 5.52
C CYS A 14 6.63 2.23 6.44
N ILE A 15 6.28 2.13 7.73
CA ILE A 15 7.07 1.43 8.74
C ILE A 15 6.44 0.07 9.05
N TYR A 16 5.12 -0.03 9.16
CA TYR A 16 4.42 -1.25 9.55
C TYR A 16 3.45 -1.68 8.45
N ARG A 17 3.44 -2.98 8.12
CA ARG A 17 2.50 -3.56 7.17
C ARG A 17 1.43 -4.37 7.88
N GLU A 18 0.24 -4.28 7.31
CA GLU A 18 -0.89 -5.09 7.73
C GLU A 18 -0.86 -6.47 7.06
N TYR A 19 -1.60 -7.40 7.65
CA TYR A 19 -1.95 -8.66 7.02
C TYR A 19 -3.25 -8.48 6.23
N TYR A 20 -3.33 -9.05 5.02
CA TYR A 20 -4.59 -9.07 4.29
C TYR A 20 -4.66 -10.21 3.26
N PRO A 21 -5.77 -10.98 3.21
CA PRO A 21 -6.99 -10.81 4.01
C PRO A 21 -6.88 -11.32 5.46
N ALA A 22 -5.86 -12.13 5.74
CA ALA A 22 -5.61 -12.69 7.06
C ALA A 22 -4.12 -13.04 7.21
N VAL A 23 -3.70 -13.40 8.42
CA VAL A 23 -2.30 -13.70 8.75
C VAL A 23 -1.75 -14.82 7.86
N GLU A 24 -2.55 -15.83 7.55
CA GLU A 24 -2.09 -16.96 6.74
C GLU A 24 -1.68 -16.58 5.31
N TYR A 25 -2.12 -15.43 4.78
CA TYR A 25 -1.69 -14.93 3.47
C TYR A 25 -0.36 -14.15 3.51
N GLY A 26 0.13 -13.85 4.72
CA GLY A 26 1.27 -12.98 4.97
C GLY A 26 0.95 -11.49 4.86
N LYS A 27 1.90 -10.67 5.30
CA LYS A 27 1.84 -9.21 5.22
C LYS A 27 1.77 -8.75 3.77
N ILE A 28 1.05 -7.66 3.55
CA ILE A 28 0.91 -7.05 2.23
C ILE A 28 1.93 -5.94 2.00
N GLY A 29 2.41 -5.87 0.76
CA GLY A 29 3.24 -4.75 0.30
C GLY A 29 2.42 -3.52 -0.12
N VAL A 30 3.13 -2.47 -0.58
CA VAL A 30 2.49 -1.33 -1.25
C VAL A 30 1.87 -1.81 -2.55
N LEU A 31 0.57 -1.63 -2.74
CA LEU A 31 -0.09 -1.93 -4.01
C LEU A 31 0.49 -1.10 -5.16
N LEU A 32 0.85 -1.76 -6.25
CA LEU A 32 1.27 -1.17 -7.51
C LEU A 32 0.32 -1.62 -8.60
N LEU A 33 -0.15 -0.69 -9.43
CA LEU A 33 -0.79 -1.08 -10.69
C LEU A 33 0.25 -1.64 -11.68
N PRO A 34 -0.15 -2.49 -12.65
CA PRO A 34 0.77 -3.05 -13.63
C PRO A 34 1.62 -1.99 -14.36
N GLU A 35 1.05 -0.82 -14.65
CA GLU A 35 1.74 0.30 -15.27
C GLU A 35 2.80 0.97 -14.37
N GLU A 36 2.69 0.85 -13.05
CA GLU A 36 3.64 1.44 -12.10
C GLU A 36 4.87 0.53 -11.86
N LYS A 37 4.71 -0.79 -12.06
CA LYS A 37 5.72 -1.80 -11.71
C LYS A 37 7.10 -1.46 -12.28
N THR A 38 7.20 -1.31 -13.61
CA THR A 38 8.48 -1.07 -14.29
C THR A 38 9.13 0.23 -13.83
N ALA A 39 8.34 1.28 -13.63
CA ALA A 39 8.84 2.58 -13.19
C ALA A 39 9.46 2.49 -11.78
N ILE A 40 8.83 1.76 -10.86
CA ILE A 40 9.36 1.54 -9.52
C ILE A 40 10.64 0.68 -9.54
N GLU A 41 10.68 -0.38 -10.36
CA GLU A 41 11.89 -1.20 -10.53
C GLU A 41 13.08 -0.37 -11.05
N GLU A 42 12.83 0.50 -12.03
CA GLU A 42 13.85 1.40 -12.56
C GLU A 42 14.33 2.45 -11.56
N LEU A 43 13.41 3.01 -10.76
CA LEU A 43 13.75 3.95 -9.68
C LEU A 43 14.62 3.27 -8.64
N ALA A 44 14.23 2.08 -8.15
CA ALA A 44 15.02 1.31 -7.19
C ALA A 44 16.43 1.04 -7.71
N ARG A 45 16.55 0.59 -8.97
CA ARG A 45 17.85 0.33 -9.60
C ARG A 45 18.72 1.59 -9.69
N LYS A 46 18.17 2.74 -10.08
CA LYS A 46 18.91 4.02 -10.12
C LYS A 46 19.45 4.44 -8.76
N MET A 47 18.78 4.02 -7.69
CA MET A 47 19.14 4.33 -6.30
C MET A 47 19.99 3.25 -5.64
N ASN A 48 20.36 2.18 -6.36
CA ASN A 48 21.04 0.99 -5.83
C ASN A 48 20.27 0.33 -4.66
N LEU A 49 18.93 0.34 -4.72
CA LEU A 49 18.05 -0.31 -3.75
C LEU A 49 17.57 -1.65 -4.29
N SER A 50 17.52 -2.67 -3.42
CA SER A 50 16.86 -3.94 -3.70
C SER A 50 15.38 -3.83 -3.34
N VAL A 51 14.50 -4.12 -4.31
CA VAL A 51 13.04 -4.16 -4.10
C VAL A 51 12.50 -5.51 -4.55
N LYS A 52 11.70 -6.15 -3.68
CA LYS A 52 10.92 -7.36 -4.04
C LYS A 52 9.52 -6.91 -4.45
N ILE A 53 9.19 -7.06 -5.73
CA ILE A 53 7.84 -6.82 -6.25
C ILE A 53 7.26 -8.15 -6.71
N ILE A 54 6.17 -8.57 -6.09
CA ILE A 54 5.47 -9.81 -6.38
C ILE A 54 4.04 -9.53 -6.82
N PRO A 55 3.36 -10.50 -7.47
CA PRO A 55 1.94 -10.37 -7.74
C PRO A 55 1.14 -10.17 -6.44
N ARG A 56 -0.02 -9.52 -6.56
CA ARG A 56 -0.94 -9.31 -5.45
C ARG A 56 -2.33 -9.86 -5.75
N LEU A 57 -2.88 -9.45 -6.90
CA LEU A 57 -4.18 -9.89 -7.39
C LEU A 57 -4.07 -10.28 -8.86
N ALA A 58 -4.75 -11.36 -9.20
CA ALA A 58 -5.00 -11.74 -10.58
C ALA A 58 -6.47 -12.08 -10.79
N ILE A 59 -6.89 -12.07 -12.05
CA ILE A 59 -8.18 -12.58 -12.49
C ILE A 59 -7.98 -13.77 -13.42
N GLY A 60 -8.90 -14.72 -13.36
CA GLY A 60 -8.93 -15.89 -14.25
C GLY A 60 -9.89 -16.94 -13.71
N ASN A 61 -10.30 -17.89 -14.53
CA ASN A 61 -11.36 -18.83 -14.13
C ASN A 61 -10.81 -20.03 -13.34
N GLU A 62 -9.94 -20.81 -13.97
CA GLU A 62 -9.34 -22.03 -13.39
C GLU A 62 -7.96 -21.78 -12.80
N PHE A 63 -7.28 -20.74 -13.27
CA PHE A 63 -5.95 -20.32 -12.85
C PHE A 63 -5.81 -18.79 -13.02
N PRO A 64 -4.82 -18.13 -12.38
CA PRO A 64 -4.61 -16.69 -12.48
C PRO A 64 -4.06 -16.29 -13.87
N GLU A 65 -4.97 -15.95 -14.78
CA GLU A 65 -4.64 -15.62 -16.19
C GLU A 65 -3.99 -14.25 -16.35
N LYS A 66 -4.45 -13.24 -15.59
CA LYS A 66 -3.96 -11.86 -15.71
C LYS A 66 -3.76 -11.22 -14.36
N VAL A 67 -2.52 -10.82 -14.07
CA VAL A 67 -2.20 -9.99 -12.89
C VAL A 67 -2.77 -8.59 -13.09
N ILE A 68 -3.59 -8.15 -12.14
CA ILE A 68 -4.23 -6.82 -12.13
C ILE A 68 -3.68 -5.91 -11.04
N ALA A 69 -2.91 -6.45 -10.09
CA ALA A 69 -2.17 -5.68 -9.11
C ALA A 69 -0.90 -6.42 -8.69
N TYR A 70 0.15 -5.65 -8.46
CA TYR A 70 1.38 -6.10 -7.82
C TYR A 70 1.48 -5.51 -6.42
N GLN A 71 2.43 -5.99 -5.63
CA GLN A 71 2.77 -5.43 -4.34
C GLN A 71 4.29 -5.32 -4.19
N MET A 72 4.76 -4.16 -3.73
CA MET A 72 6.14 -3.95 -3.33
C MET A 72 6.30 -4.26 -1.86
N MET A 73 7.10 -5.28 -1.56
CA MET A 73 7.33 -5.77 -0.20
C MET A 73 8.27 -4.85 0.59
N GLY A 74 8.24 -4.98 1.92
CA GLY A 74 9.25 -4.36 2.78
C GLY A 74 10.65 -4.89 2.51
N LYS A 75 11.66 -4.15 2.97
CA LYS A 75 13.08 -4.49 2.82
C LYS A 75 13.61 -5.49 3.86
N ASN A 76 12.85 -5.68 4.95
CA ASN A 76 13.18 -6.60 6.04
C ASN A 76 12.42 -7.93 5.84
N ASP A 77 12.86 -8.98 6.53
CA ASP A 77 12.25 -10.32 6.46
C ASP A 77 10.81 -10.35 6.99
N ASP A 78 10.48 -9.47 7.94
CA ASP A 78 9.11 -9.28 8.44
C ASP A 78 8.17 -8.63 7.41
N GLY A 79 8.71 -8.05 6.33
CA GLY A 79 7.97 -7.37 5.28
C GLY A 79 7.52 -5.94 5.62
N ASP A 80 7.91 -5.39 6.77
CA ASP A 80 7.35 -4.16 7.30
C ASP A 80 7.89 -2.90 6.61
N LEU A 81 9.18 -2.67 6.77
CA LEU A 81 9.80 -1.40 6.46
C LEU A 81 9.89 -1.15 4.94
N CYS A 82 9.32 -0.05 4.47
CA CYS A 82 9.36 0.33 3.05
C CYS A 82 10.81 0.48 2.55
N PRO A 83 11.16 -0.08 1.37
CA PRO A 83 12.51 0.03 0.81
C PRO A 83 12.99 1.46 0.55
N PHE A 84 12.05 2.39 0.30
CA PHE A 84 12.34 3.80 0.01
C PHE A 84 12.24 4.71 1.24
N LEU A 85 11.96 4.15 2.42
CA LEU A 85 11.92 4.94 3.66
C LEU A 85 13.33 5.06 4.24
N ASP A 86 13.79 6.29 4.35
CA ASP A 86 15.04 6.64 5.00
C ASP A 86 14.80 6.86 6.50
N VAL A 87 15.21 5.86 7.28
CA VAL A 87 15.14 5.84 8.75
C VAL A 87 16.47 6.11 9.42
N GLU A 88 17.57 6.14 8.65
CA GLU A 88 18.93 6.26 9.17
C GLU A 88 19.41 7.70 9.16
N SER A 89 18.97 8.50 8.19
CA SER A 89 19.36 9.91 8.13
C SER A 89 18.55 10.79 9.08
N ASN A 90 19.12 11.96 9.38
CA ASN A 90 18.42 13.03 10.08
C ASN A 90 17.43 13.79 9.18
N GLY A 91 17.31 13.42 7.90
CA GLY A 91 16.34 13.99 6.98
C GLY A 91 14.91 13.69 7.41
N ARG A 92 14.03 14.68 7.29
CA ARG A 92 12.60 14.53 7.60
C ARG A 92 11.76 15.00 6.42
N SER A 93 10.59 14.39 6.27
CA SER A 93 9.61 14.85 5.30
C SER A 93 9.09 16.26 5.69
N PRO A 94 8.43 16.99 4.77
CA PRO A 94 7.78 18.25 5.10
C PRO A 94 6.76 18.19 6.24
N HIS A 95 6.35 16.97 6.63
CA HIS A 95 5.41 16.69 7.71
C HIS A 95 6.08 16.07 8.94
N GLY A 96 7.41 16.18 9.06
CA GLY A 96 8.17 15.76 10.24
C GLY A 96 8.34 14.26 10.44
N GLY A 97 7.80 13.42 9.54
CA GLY A 97 8.04 11.98 9.51
C GLY A 97 9.38 11.62 8.85
N PHE A 98 9.68 10.33 8.76
CA PHE A 98 10.83 9.84 8.00
C PHE A 98 10.74 10.25 6.52
N ASN A 99 11.90 10.44 5.90
CA ASN A 99 11.95 10.88 4.51
C ASN A 99 11.67 9.71 3.56
N CYS A 100 10.82 9.94 2.56
CA CYS A 100 10.59 8.97 1.48
C CYS A 100 11.41 9.42 0.26
N SER A 101 12.34 8.59 -0.17
CA SER A 101 13.32 8.96 -1.20
C SER A 101 12.71 9.11 -2.60
N ILE A 102 11.50 8.58 -2.80
CA ILE A 102 10.72 8.69 -4.05
C ILE A 102 9.42 9.48 -3.82
N TYR A 103 9.37 10.40 -2.85
CA TYR A 103 8.11 11.05 -2.48
C TYR A 103 7.33 11.63 -3.68
N PRO A 104 7.94 12.35 -4.66
CA PRO A 104 7.23 12.82 -5.85
C PRO A 104 6.76 11.71 -6.80
N GLU A 105 7.53 10.63 -6.90
CA GLU A 105 7.29 9.47 -7.76
C GLU A 105 6.54 8.33 -7.06
N ARG A 106 6.09 8.54 -5.81
CA ARG A 106 5.48 7.50 -4.98
C ARG A 106 4.29 6.82 -5.67
N PRO A 107 4.06 5.52 -5.44
CA PRO A 107 2.94 4.80 -6.05
C PRO A 107 1.57 5.43 -5.73
N LEU A 108 0.58 5.18 -6.58
CA LEU A 108 -0.80 5.62 -6.38
C LEU A 108 -1.33 5.22 -5.01
N ALA A 109 -1.04 4.01 -4.52
CA ALA A 109 -1.46 3.58 -3.19
C ALA A 109 -0.92 4.51 -2.07
N CYS A 110 0.34 4.94 -2.19
CA CYS A 110 0.92 5.92 -1.28
C CYS A 110 0.35 7.34 -1.46
N ARG A 111 -0.11 7.70 -2.66
CA ARG A 111 -0.79 8.99 -2.93
C ARG A 111 -2.23 8.99 -2.45
N ALA A 112 -2.89 7.83 -2.41
CA ALA A 112 -4.26 7.67 -1.95
C ALA A 112 -4.38 7.74 -0.42
N TYR A 113 -3.32 7.38 0.30
CA TYR A 113 -3.30 7.42 1.76
C TYR A 113 -3.48 8.86 2.29
N PRO A 114 -4.35 9.10 3.30
CA PRO A 114 -5.00 8.10 4.15
C PRO A 114 -6.42 7.69 3.72
N VAL A 115 -6.88 8.04 2.53
CA VAL A 115 -8.26 7.74 2.09
C VAL A 115 -8.39 6.27 1.72
N ILE A 116 -9.25 5.54 2.44
CA ILE A 116 -9.56 4.12 2.16
C ILE A 116 -10.93 3.96 1.48
N ASP A 117 -11.84 4.91 1.70
CA ASP A 117 -13.09 4.99 0.95
C ASP A 117 -13.43 6.42 0.53
N ALA A 118 -13.79 6.56 -0.76
CA ALA A 118 -14.17 7.80 -1.40
C ALA A 118 -15.66 7.87 -1.74
N GLY A 119 -16.52 7.17 -0.99
CA GLY A 119 -17.98 7.27 -1.10
C GLY A 119 -18.55 8.65 -0.76
N LYS A 120 -19.83 8.70 -0.37
CA LYS A 120 -20.53 9.95 0.02
C LYS A 120 -19.84 10.67 1.18
N LYS A 121 -19.24 9.90 2.09
CA LYS A 121 -18.29 10.37 3.10
C LYS A 121 -16.90 9.85 2.76
N LYS A 122 -15.85 10.56 3.17
CA LYS A 122 -14.47 10.09 3.04
C LYS A 122 -14.08 9.39 4.33
N THR A 123 -13.76 8.11 4.21
CA THR A 123 -13.27 7.30 5.31
C THR A 123 -11.76 7.25 5.19
N LEU A 124 -11.09 7.66 6.26
CA LEU A 124 -9.66 7.59 6.42
C LEU A 124 -9.27 6.33 7.17
N ASP A 125 -8.07 5.82 6.87
CA ASP A 125 -7.39 4.78 7.60
C ASP A 125 -7.27 5.16 9.08
N ASP A 126 -7.71 4.30 10.00
CA ASP A 126 -7.73 4.58 11.44
C ASP A 126 -6.32 4.64 12.07
N HIS A 127 -5.31 4.07 11.42
CA HIS A 127 -3.92 4.18 11.82
C HIS A 127 -3.31 5.53 11.41
N CYS A 128 -4.01 6.34 10.61
CA CYS A 128 -3.55 7.66 10.21
C CYS A 128 -3.36 8.59 11.42
N GLN A 129 -2.23 9.30 11.45
CA GLN A 129 -1.90 10.19 12.58
C GLN A 129 -2.94 11.30 12.78
N PHE A 130 -3.57 11.77 11.69
CA PHE A 130 -4.70 12.72 11.79
C PHE A 130 -5.88 12.08 12.54
N CYS A 131 -6.19 10.83 12.22
CA CYS A 131 -7.29 10.06 12.76
C CYS A 131 -7.08 9.79 14.25
N LYS A 132 -5.86 9.36 14.62
CA LYS A 132 -5.42 9.22 16.01
C LYS A 132 -5.55 10.54 16.79
N LYS A 133 -5.04 11.64 16.23
CA LYS A 133 -5.06 12.97 16.86
C LYS A 133 -6.47 13.52 17.11
N PHE A 134 -7.39 13.27 16.18
CA PHE A 134 -8.73 13.86 16.22
C PHE A 134 -9.84 12.87 16.57
N SER A 135 -9.47 11.62 16.88
CA SER A 135 -10.36 10.51 17.22
C SER A 135 -11.51 10.35 16.21
N THR A 136 -11.18 10.42 14.92
CA THR A 136 -12.17 10.31 13.84
C THR A 136 -11.55 9.77 12.56
N THR A 137 -12.29 8.91 11.87
CA THR A 137 -11.97 8.41 10.53
C THR A 137 -12.78 9.13 9.45
N GLU A 138 -13.67 10.05 9.82
CA GLU A 138 -14.48 10.81 8.85
C GLU A 138 -13.85 12.19 8.58
N ALA A 139 -13.61 12.51 7.31
CA ALA A 139 -13.13 13.82 6.88
C ALA A 139 -13.99 14.40 5.74
N SER A 140 -14.02 15.73 5.64
CA SER A 140 -14.53 16.38 4.42
C SER A 140 -13.59 16.12 3.24
N SER A 141 -14.12 16.24 2.02
CA SER A 141 -13.32 16.11 0.80
C SER A 141 -12.31 17.25 0.60
N GLU A 142 -12.46 18.36 1.33
CA GLU A 142 -11.54 19.49 1.25
C GLU A 142 -10.15 19.09 1.76
N GLY A 143 -9.14 19.20 0.90
CA GLY A 143 -7.76 18.83 1.21
C GLY A 143 -7.43 17.37 0.92
N LEU A 144 -8.35 16.61 0.31
CA LEU A 144 -8.17 15.20 -0.06
C LEU A 144 -8.29 14.95 -1.57
N GLN A 145 -8.27 16.00 -2.39
CA GLN A 145 -8.56 15.87 -3.82
C GLN A 145 -7.58 14.92 -4.54
N GLY A 146 -6.28 15.02 -4.24
CA GLY A 146 -5.27 14.15 -4.85
C GLY A 146 -5.39 12.70 -4.37
N GLU A 147 -5.68 12.50 -3.09
CA GLU A 147 -5.87 11.21 -2.46
C GLU A 147 -7.10 10.49 -3.05
N ILE A 148 -8.20 11.22 -3.21
CA ILE A 148 -9.43 10.72 -3.84
C ILE A 148 -9.19 10.36 -5.31
N GLU A 149 -8.47 11.19 -6.05
CA GLU A 149 -8.13 10.92 -7.45
C GLU A 149 -7.28 9.64 -7.57
N ALA A 150 -6.25 9.50 -6.73
CA ALA A 150 -5.39 8.33 -6.70
C ALA A 150 -6.17 7.05 -6.34
N LEU A 151 -7.01 7.10 -5.31
CA LEU A 151 -7.85 5.96 -4.92
C LEU A 151 -8.81 5.58 -6.05
N THR A 152 -9.38 6.56 -6.75
CA THR A 152 -10.29 6.32 -7.87
C THR A 152 -9.57 5.57 -9.00
N LYS A 153 -8.36 6.01 -9.36
CA LYS A 153 -7.52 5.33 -10.36
C LYS A 153 -7.22 3.87 -9.97
N ILE A 154 -6.88 3.61 -8.70
CA ILE A 154 -6.67 2.25 -8.20
C ILE A 154 -7.94 1.42 -8.34
N LYS A 155 -9.09 1.91 -7.87
CA LYS A 155 -10.36 1.18 -7.95
C LYS A 155 -10.73 0.84 -9.39
N THR A 156 -10.49 1.76 -10.34
CA THR A 156 -10.70 1.51 -11.77
C THR A 156 -9.74 0.45 -12.32
N GLY A 157 -8.45 0.49 -11.94
CA GLY A 157 -7.44 -0.47 -12.40
C GLY A 157 -7.63 -1.89 -11.86
N VAL A 158 -8.18 -2.03 -10.65
CA VAL A 158 -8.31 -3.31 -9.91
C VAL A 158 -9.73 -3.90 -10.05
N THR A 159 -10.52 -3.49 -11.04
CA THR A 159 -11.88 -4.02 -11.22
C THR A 159 -11.88 -5.43 -11.81
N ALA A 160 -12.46 -6.40 -11.11
CA ALA A 160 -12.48 -7.82 -11.51
C ALA A 160 -13.61 -8.22 -12.48
N GLY A 161 -14.59 -7.35 -12.73
CA GLY A 161 -15.74 -7.68 -13.59
C GLY A 161 -16.49 -8.91 -13.08
N LYS A 162 -16.67 -9.93 -13.94
CA LYS A 162 -17.30 -11.22 -13.59
C LYS A 162 -16.31 -12.36 -13.35
N SER A 163 -15.00 -12.11 -13.43
CA SER A 163 -13.97 -13.16 -13.31
C SER A 163 -13.69 -13.52 -11.84
N HIS A 164 -13.24 -14.75 -11.56
CA HIS A 164 -12.73 -15.08 -10.22
C HIS A 164 -11.44 -14.32 -9.92
N VAL A 165 -11.30 -13.92 -8.66
CA VAL A 165 -10.12 -13.22 -8.15
C VAL A 165 -9.18 -14.25 -7.51
N TRP A 166 -7.90 -14.10 -7.79
CA TRP A 166 -6.82 -14.89 -7.21
C TRP A 166 -5.95 -13.98 -6.36
N ARG A 167 -5.63 -14.41 -5.15
CA ARG A 167 -4.79 -13.67 -4.20
C ARG A 167 -3.44 -14.34 -4.09
N TYR A 168 -2.38 -13.55 -4.09
CA TYR A 168 -1.03 -14.07 -3.89
C TYR A 168 -0.71 -14.09 -2.38
N ALA A 169 -0.40 -15.27 -1.84
CA ALA A 169 0.17 -15.46 -0.51
C ALA A 169 1.67 -15.14 -0.54
N THR A 170 2.14 -14.34 0.40
CA THR A 170 3.50 -13.78 0.37
C THR A 170 4.50 -14.58 1.19
N ALA A 171 4.02 -15.47 2.08
CA ALA A 171 4.83 -16.17 3.08
C ALA A 171 5.77 -15.22 3.86
N THR A 172 5.39 -13.95 4.01
CA THR A 172 6.15 -12.89 4.68
C THR A 172 5.36 -12.45 5.91
N GLY A 173 5.98 -12.42 7.08
CA GLY A 173 5.30 -12.13 8.33
C GLY A 173 6.22 -12.22 9.53
N GLU A 174 5.65 -12.21 10.73
CA GLU A 174 6.38 -12.22 11.98
C GLU A 174 6.80 -13.65 12.37
N ALA A 175 7.82 -13.74 13.23
CA ALA A 175 8.30 -15.01 13.73
C ALA A 175 7.20 -15.72 14.54
N GLY A 176 6.80 -16.91 14.08
CA GLY A 176 5.75 -17.71 14.72
C GLY A 176 4.41 -17.69 13.99
N ASP A 177 4.24 -16.85 12.97
CA ASP A 177 3.05 -16.87 12.12
C ASP A 177 2.94 -18.19 11.34
N VAL A 178 1.72 -18.75 11.31
CA VAL A 178 1.40 -19.93 10.48
C VAL A 178 0.85 -19.43 9.14
N MET A 179 1.70 -19.45 8.12
CA MET A 179 1.40 -18.91 6.79
C MET A 179 1.27 -20.00 5.72
N LEU A 180 0.49 -19.68 4.68
CA LEU A 180 0.45 -20.42 3.44
C LEU A 180 1.79 -20.33 2.70
N PRO A 181 2.15 -21.33 1.88
CA PRO A 181 3.30 -21.22 0.98
C PRO A 181 3.16 -20.04 0.02
N GLU A 182 4.29 -19.46 -0.41
CA GLU A 182 4.28 -18.37 -1.38
C GLU A 182 3.65 -18.86 -2.70
N GLY A 183 2.64 -18.14 -3.19
CA GLY A 183 1.95 -18.52 -4.42
C GLY A 183 0.49 -18.06 -4.52
N TRP A 184 -0.18 -18.52 -5.57
CA TRP A 184 -1.58 -18.16 -5.84
C TRP A 184 -2.56 -19.00 -5.04
N VAL A 185 -3.54 -18.33 -4.47
CA VAL A 185 -4.66 -18.91 -3.72
C VAL A 185 -5.95 -18.42 -4.38
N ALA A 186 -6.83 -19.35 -4.75
CA ALA A 186 -8.15 -19.01 -5.27
C ALA A 186 -8.96 -18.32 -4.16
N GLU A 187 -9.54 -17.15 -4.45
CA GLU A 187 -10.49 -16.56 -3.53
C GLU A 187 -11.78 -17.39 -3.56
N SER A 188 -12.13 -18.00 -2.43
CA SER A 188 -13.32 -18.83 -2.22
C SER A 188 -14.60 -18.01 -2.15
#